data_AF-A0ABF7QHB3-F1
#
_entry.id   AF-A0ABF7QHB3-F1
#
_cell.length_a   1.000
_cell.length_b   1.000
_cell.length_c   1.000
_cell.angle_alpha   90.00
_cell.angle_beta   90.00
_cell.angle_gamma   90.00
#
_symmetry.space_group_name_H-M   'P 1'
#
loop_
_entity.id
_entity.type
_entity.pdbx_description
1 polymer ?
#
loop_
_entity_poly.entity_id
_entity_poly.type
_entity_poly.pdbx_seq_one_letter_code
_entity_poly.pdbx_strand_id
1 'polypeptide(L)' 'MEYILAALGSCQEITYRLYADALGIPLNGASVRLSGTIDLRGSFDVEGDVRPGYQVIKAEVGLTVRLPKASWRA' A
#
# COMPACT_ATOMS: atom_id res chain seq x y z
N MET A 1 -8.99 0.53 -14.65
CA MET A 1 -8.40 1.53 -13.73
C MET A 1 -7.79 0.88 -12.48
N GLU A 2 -8.29 -0.29 -12.03
CA GLU A 2 -7.70 -1.03 -10.91
C GLU A 2 -6.23 -1.44 -11.10
N TYR A 3 -5.74 -1.53 -12.34
CA TYR A 3 -4.34 -1.90 -12.63
C TYR A 3 -3.31 -0.99 -11.94
N ILE A 4 -3.58 0.31 -11.83
CA ILE A 4 -2.66 1.22 -11.12
C ILE A 4 -2.66 0.94 -9.62
N LEU A 5 -3.81 0.58 -9.04
CA LEU A 5 -3.89 0.18 -7.64
C LEU A 5 -3.22 -1.18 -7.44
N ALA A 6 -3.42 -2.15 -8.33
CA ALA A 6 -2.72 -3.42 -8.26
C ALA A 6 -1.20 -3.24 -8.31
N ALA A 7 -0.69 -2.43 -9.26
CA ALA A 7 0.72 -2.10 -9.37
C ALA A 7 1.25 -1.38 -8.11
N LEU A 8 0.49 -0.42 -7.57
CA LEU A 8 0.84 0.26 -6.33
C LEU A 8 0.91 -0.73 -5.16
N GLY A 9 -0.06 -1.64 -5.05
CA GLY A 9 -0.12 -2.66 -4.00
C GLY A 9 1.10 -3.58 -4.03
N SER A 10 1.43 -4.10 -5.21
CA SER A 10 2.64 -4.92 -5.40
C SER A 10 3.92 -4.15 -5.10
N CYS A 11 4.01 -2.87 -5.49
CA CYS A 11 5.15 -2.02 -5.18
C CYS A 11 5.33 -1.87 -3.66
N GLN A 12 4.24 -1.64 -2.91
CA GLN A 12 4.29 -1.57 -1.46
C GLN A 12 4.73 -2.91 -0.85
N GLU A 13 4.18 -4.04 -1.30
CA GLU A 13 4.55 -5.36 -0.81
C GLU A 13 6.05 -5.66 -0.96
N ILE A 14 6.62 -5.36 -2.13
CA ILE A 14 8.06 -5.52 -2.41
C ILE A 14 8.88 -4.60 -1.53
N THR A 15 8.45 -3.35 -1.36
CA THR A 15 9.14 -2.36 -0.53
C THR A 15 9.24 -2.84 0.92
N TYR A 16 8.15 -3.36 1.50
CA TYR A 16 8.18 -3.90 2.86
C TYR A 16 9.14 -5.09 3.00
N ARG A 17 9.19 -5.99 2.02
CA ARG A 17 10.13 -7.11 2.01
C ARG A 17 11.58 -6.63 1.95
N LEU A 18 11.87 -5.68 1.07
CA LEU A 18 13.22 -5.13 0.90
C LEU A 18 13.73 -4.49 2.20
N TYR A 19 12.91 -3.65 2.84
CA TYR A 19 13.29 -3.03 4.10
C TYR A 19 13.37 -4.02 5.25
N ALA A 20 12.48 -5.02 5.32
CA ALA A 20 12.55 -6.05 6.34
C ALA A 20 13.86 -6.85 6.24
N ASP A 21 14.29 -7.20 5.02
CA ASP A 21 15.56 -7.87 4.75
C ASP A 21 16.75 -7.01 5.20
N ALA A 22 16.77 -5.73 4.80
CA ALA A 22 17.81 -4.78 5.19
C ALA A 22 17.92 -4.56 6.72
N LEU A 23 16.80 -4.69 7.44
CA LEU A 23 16.73 -4.54 8.90
C LEU A 23 16.89 -5.86 9.66
N GLY A 24 17.05 -7.00 8.98
CA GLY A 24 17.13 -8.32 9.60
C GLY A 24 15.82 -8.77 10.27
N ILE A 25 14.67 -8.23 9.84
CA ILE A 25 13.35 -8.59 10.35
C ILE A 25 12.85 -9.83 9.59
N PRO A 26 12.53 -10.94 10.27
CA PRO A 26 12.06 -12.17 9.62
C PRO A 26 10.59 -12.05 9.18
N LEU A 27 10.34 -11.26 8.13
CA LEU A 27 9.03 -11.08 7.54
C LEU A 27 8.60 -12.35 6.79
N ASN A 28 7.46 -12.93 7.18
CA ASN A 28 6.92 -14.16 6.60
C ASN A 28 5.74 -13.93 5.67
N GLY A 29 5.08 -12.78 5.78
CA GLY A 29 4.00 -12.41 4.89
C GLY A 29 3.81 -10.90 4.86
N ALA A 30 3.48 -10.38 3.70
CA ALA A 30 3.03 -9.01 3.50
C ALA A 30 1.76 -9.06 2.64
N SER A 31 0.73 -8.34 3.05
CA SER A 31 -0.49 -8.15 2.27
C SER A 31 -0.80 -6.67 2.19
N VAL A 32 -1.26 -6.23 1.01
CA VAL A 32 -1.63 -4.83 0.79
C VAL A 32 -3.01 -4.80 0.14
N ARG A 33 -3.96 -4.14 0.81
CA ARG A 33 -5.30 -3.89 0.29
C ARG A 33 -5.46 -2.40 0.04
N LEU A 34 -5.80 -2.05 -1.20
CA LEU A 34 -5.99 -0.67 -1.61
C LEU A 34 -7.44 -0.40 -1.96
N SER A 35 -7.92 0.78 -1.58
CA SER A 35 -9.16 1.35 -2.08
C SER A 35 -8.92 2.77 -2.57
N GLY A 36 -9.59 3.16 -3.65
CA GLY A 36 -9.45 4.47 -4.25
C GLY A 36 -10.80 5.12 -4.47
N THR A 37 -10.91 6.41 -4.18
CA THR A 37 -12.08 7.23 -4.48
C THR A 37 -11.78 8.12 -5.68
N ILE A 38 -12.62 8.07 -6.71
CA ILE A 38 -12.51 8.91 -7.91
C ILE A 38 -13.77 9.74 -8.08
N ASP A 39 -13.60 11.02 -8.41
CA ASP A 39 -14.70 11.88 -8.85
C ASP A 39 -14.61 12.01 -10.38
N LEU A 40 -15.62 11.47 -11.05
CA LEU A 40 -15.66 11.46 -12.51
C LEU A 40 -15.91 12.85 -13.10
N ARG A 41 -16.46 13.81 -12.34
CA ARG A 41 -16.71 15.18 -12.82
C ARG A 41 -15.41 15.86 -13.23
N GLY A 42 -14.36 15.73 -12.42
CA GLY A 42 -13.03 16.24 -12.76
C GLY A 42 -12.37 15.45 -13.88
N SER A 43 -12.66 14.15 -14.01
CA SER A 43 -12.05 13.28 -15.03
C SER A 43 -12.64 13.50 -16.42
N PHE A 44 -13.89 13.96 -16.51
CA PHE A 44 -14.58 14.30 -17.75
C PHE A 44 -14.71 15.82 -17.97
N ASP A 45 -14.01 16.64 -17.18
CA ASP A 45 -14.01 18.10 -17.26
C ASP A 45 -15.42 18.74 -17.19
N VAL A 46 -16.31 18.12 -16.41
CA VAL A 46 -17.69 18.60 -16.19
C VAL A 46 -17.71 19.75 -15.17
N GLU A 47 -16.76 19.75 -14.24
CA GLU A 47 -16.64 20.76 -13.19
C GLU A 47 -15.15 21.05 -12.96
N GLY A 48 -14.70 22.23 -13.42
CA GLY A 48 -13.27 22.57 -13.51
C GLY A 48 -12.54 22.75 -12.16
N ASP A 49 -13.27 22.80 -11.05
CA ASP A 49 -12.67 22.87 -9.71
C ASP A 49 -12.37 21.47 -9.12
N VAL A 50 -12.87 20.40 -9.76
CA VAL A 50 -12.62 19.03 -9.31
C VAL A 50 -11.35 18.49 -9.98
N ARG A 51 -10.30 18.21 -9.20
CA ARG A 51 -9.06 17.63 -9.73
C ARG A 51 -9.35 16.27 -10.42
N PRO A 52 -8.85 16.00 -11.64
CA PRO A 52 -9.01 14.69 -12.28
C PRO A 52 -8.27 13.55 -11.53
N GLY A 53 -8.81 12.34 -11.63
CA GLY A 53 -8.21 11.11 -11.09
C GLY A 53 -8.61 10.73 -9.66
N TYR A 54 -7.86 9.82 -9.03
CA TYR A 54 -8.11 9.39 -7.65
C TYR A 54 -7.93 10.57 -6.69
N GLN A 55 -8.96 10.90 -5.92
CA GLN A 55 -8.95 11.92 -4.88
C GLN A 55 -8.22 11.45 -3.63
N VAL A 56 -8.49 10.20 -3.25
CA VAL A 56 -7.90 9.54 -2.09
C VAL A 56 -7.61 8.10 -2.44
N ILE A 57 -6.44 7.61 -2.03
CA ILE A 57 -6.11 6.18 -2.02
C ILE A 57 -5.83 5.80 -0.57
N LYS A 58 -6.51 4.78 -0.07
CA LYS A 58 -6.29 4.22 1.27
C LYS A 58 -5.63 2.87 1.15
N ALA A 59 -4.60 2.65 1.96
CA ALA A 59 -3.87 1.40 2.04
C ALA A 59 -4.01 0.77 3.42
N GLU A 60 -4.41 -0.48 3.45
CA GLU A 60 -4.32 -1.35 4.61
C GLU A 60 -3.19 -2.36 4.35
N VAL A 61 -2.18 -2.34 5.23
CA VAL A 61 -1.00 -3.18 5.10
C VAL A 61 -0.95 -4.15 6.27
N GLY A 62 -0.97 -5.45 5.97
CA GLY A 62 -0.77 -6.51 6.94
C GLY A 62 0.64 -7.08 6.84
N LEU A 63 1.37 -7.12 7.95
CA LEU A 63 2.70 -7.72 8.03
C LEU A 63 2.70 -8.86 9.05
N THR A 64 3.16 -10.03 8.63
CA THR A 64 3.31 -11.21 9.49
C THR A 64 4.78 -11.45 9.75
N VAL A 65 5.20 -11.33 11.00
CA VAL A 65 6.60 -11.55 11.43
C VAL A 65 6.64 -12.70 12.44
N ARG A 66 7.57 -13.63 12.27
CA ARG A 66 7.87 -14.65 13.30
C ARG A 66 9.08 -14.22 14.11
N LEU A 67 8.82 -13.77 15.33
CA LEU A 67 9.88 -13.47 16.28
C LEU A 67 10.36 -14.78 16.96
N PRO A 68 11.67 -14.99 17.10
CA PRO A 68 12.19 -15.96 18.08
C PRO A 68 11.76 -15.51 19.48
N LYS A 69 11.39 -16.46 20.36
CA LYS A 69 10.83 -16.22 21.71
C LYS A 69 11.72 -15.40 22.69
N ALA A 70 12.87 -14.85 22.29
CA ALA A 70 13.90 -14.36 23.21
C ALA A 70 14.48 -12.95 22.96
N SER A 71 13.98 -12.14 22.01
CA SER A 71 14.63 -10.84 21.69
C SER A 71 13.86 -9.56 22.08
N TRP A 72 12.77 -9.64 22.84
CA TRP A 72 12.11 -8.45 23.43
C TRP A 72 12.61 -8.20 24.86
N ARG A 73 13.89 -7.89 25.02
CA ARG A 73 14.46 -7.18 26.19
C ARG A 73 15.79 -6.54 25.78
N ALA A 74 15.72 -5.31 25.32
CA ALA A 74 16.79 -4.31 25.40
C ALA A 74 16.13 -2.94 25.52
#